data_AF-A0A8B5X7G4-F1
#
_entry.id   AF-A0A8B5X7G4-F1
#
_cell.length_a   1.000
_cell.length_b   1.000
_cell.length_c   1.000
_cell.angle_alpha   90.00
_cell.angle_beta   90.00
_cell.angle_gamma   90.00
#
_symmetry.space_group_name_H-M   'P 1'
#
loop_
_entity.id
_entity.type
_entity.pdbx_description
1 polymer ?
#
loop_
_entity_poly.entity_id
_entity_poly.type
_entity_poly.pdbx_seq_one_letter_code
_entity_poly.pdbx_strand_id
1 'polypeptide(L)'
;MALAVREHLAAGRPITRLEALVLYGVSNLTGLMSDMRRQGWVIESRWVPYATAVRRINEHAVLQPPANLPVREIQLTEYWVKT
;
A
#
# COMPACT_ATOMS: atom_id res chain seq x y z
N MET A 1 12.42 -5.48 3.46
CA MET A 1 11.07 -5.72 2.92
C MET A 1 10.51 -4.50 2.17
N ALA A 2 11.21 -3.95 1.18
CA ALA A 2 10.71 -2.80 0.42
C ALA A 2 11.28 -2.66 -1.00
N LEU A 3 11.93 -3.72 -1.52
CA LEU A 3 12.62 -3.65 -2.81
C LEU A 3 11.64 -3.36 -3.94
N ALA A 4 10.52 -4.08 -4.00
CA ALA A 4 9.50 -3.87 -5.04
C ALA A 4 8.93 -2.43 -5.06
N VAL A 5 8.70 -1.82 -3.89
CA VAL A 5 8.25 -0.41 -3.83
C VAL A 5 9.35 0.54 -4.31
N ARG A 6 10.62 0.28 -3.98
CA ARG A 6 11.74 1.08 -4.49
C ARG A 6 11.87 0.99 -5.99
N GLU A 7 11.76 -0.20 -6.56
CA GLU A 7 11.80 -0.41 -8.02
C GLU A 7 10.63 0.27 -8.73
N HIS A 8 9.42 0.17 -8.16
CA HIS A 8 8.25 0.90 -8.67
C HIS A 8 8.48 2.42 -8.72
N LEU A 9 9.06 2.98 -7.66
CA LEU A 9 9.40 4.41 -7.59
C LEU A 9 10.56 4.80 -8.52
N ALA A 10 11.60 3.97 -8.61
CA ALA A 10 12.73 4.18 -9.51
C ALA A 10 12.32 4.15 -10.98
N ALA A 11 11.24 3.42 -11.31
CA ALA A 11 10.59 3.44 -12.62
C ALA A 11 9.72 4.70 -12.86
N GLY A 12 9.76 5.69 -11.97
CA GLY A 12 9.01 6.94 -12.09
C GLY A 12 7.50 6.81 -11.80
N ARG A 13 7.06 5.69 -11.23
CA ARG A 13 5.63 5.45 -10.98
C ARG A 13 5.25 6.01 -9.61
N PRO A 14 4.25 6.90 -9.53
CA PRO A 14 3.80 7.42 -8.24
C PRO A 14 3.10 6.33 -7.43
N ILE A 15 3.11 6.48 -6.11
CA ILE A 15 2.44 5.55 -5.19
C ILE A 15 1.94 6.30 -3.95
N THR A 16 0.79 5.89 -3.44
CA THR A 16 0.26 6.30 -2.13
C THR A 16 0.54 5.23 -1.08
N ARG A 17 0.40 5.57 0.21
CA ARG A 17 0.52 4.57 1.29
C ARG A 17 -0.52 3.46 1.16
N LEU A 18 -1.71 3.77 0.67
CA LEU A 18 -2.76 2.78 0.43
C LEU A 18 -2.33 1.76 -0.63
N GLU A 19 -1.83 2.23 -1.78
CA GLU A 19 -1.29 1.37 -2.84
C GLU A 19 -0.10 0.54 -2.34
N ALA A 20 0.80 1.14 -1.55
CA ALA A 20 1.95 0.44 -0.95
C ALA A 20 1.53 -0.70 -0.02
N LEU A 21 0.49 -0.48 0.80
CA LEU A 21 -0.04 -1.49 1.70
C LEU A 21 -0.70 -2.63 0.93
N VAL A 22 -1.59 -2.31 -0.01
CA VAL A 22 -2.41 -3.32 -0.71
C VAL A 22 -1.60 -4.12 -1.73
N LEU A 23 -0.75 -3.45 -2.53
CA LEU A 23 -0.05 -4.10 -3.63
C LEU A 23 1.29 -4.72 -3.23
N TYR A 24 1.92 -4.21 -2.15
CA TYR A 24 3.29 -4.58 -1.78
C TYR A 24 3.46 -4.99 -0.32
N GLY A 25 2.40 -4.94 0.51
CA GLY A 25 2.47 -5.27 1.94
C GLY A 25 3.33 -4.31 2.77
N VAL A 26 3.61 -3.10 2.26
CA VAL A 26 4.46 -2.10 2.93
C VAL A 26 3.58 -1.14 3.74
N SER A 27 3.48 -1.39 5.04
CA SER A 27 2.69 -0.57 5.98
C SER A 27 3.32 0.78 6.30
N ASN A 28 4.65 0.85 6.39
CA ASN A 28 5.38 2.09 6.69
C ASN A 28 6.07 2.69 5.45
N LEU A 29 5.27 3.22 4.51
CA LEU A 29 5.81 3.90 3.31
C LEU A 29 6.64 5.14 3.66
N THR A 30 6.28 5.88 4.71
CA THR A 30 6.99 7.12 5.07
C THR A 30 8.41 6.86 5.54
N GLY A 31 8.65 5.79 6.31
CA GLY A 31 10.01 5.35 6.65
C GLY A 31 10.84 5.08 5.39
N LEU A 32 10.27 4.39 4.40
CA LEU A 32 10.94 4.15 3.13
C LEU A 32 11.27 5.45 2.37
N MET A 33 10.35 6.43 2.36
CA MET A 33 10.60 7.71 1.69
C MET A 33 11.75 8.47 2.37
N SER A 34 11.82 8.44 3.70
CA SER A 34 12.93 9.03 4.46
C SER A 34 14.26 8.33 4.16
N ASP A 35 14.26 7.00 4.08
CA ASP A 35 15.45 6.22 3.71
C ASP A 35 15.96 6.57 2.31
N MET A 36 15.06 6.63 1.33
CA MET A 36 15.41 6.96 -0.04
C MET A 36 15.95 8.40 -0.17
N ARG A 37 15.35 9.37 0.53
CA ARG A 37 15.91 10.74 0.57
C ARG A 37 17.33 10.76 1.14
N ARG A 38 17.58 10.00 2.22
CA ARG A 38 18.93 9.86 2.80
C ARG A 38 19.94 9.22 1.85
N GLN A 39 19.48 8.40 0.91
CA GLN A 39 20.29 7.79 -0.15
C GLN A 39 20.52 8.73 -1.35
N GLY A 40 20.03 9.97 -1.30
CA GLY A 40 20.23 10.98 -2.35
C GLY A 40 19.12 11.07 -3.40
N TRP A 41 18.00 10.35 -3.21
CA TRP A 41 16.87 10.44 -4.14
C TRP A 41 16.06 11.71 -3.93
N VAL A 42 15.69 12.38 -5.02
CA VAL A 42 14.73 13.50 -5.02
C VAL A 42 13.32 12.92 -5.03
N ILE A 43 12.56 13.16 -3.96
CA ILE A 43 11.18 12.64 -3.81
C ILE A 43 10.20 13.78 -3.61
N GLU A 44 9.37 13.99 -4.62
CA GLU A 44 8.25 14.93 -4.63
C GLU A 44 6.98 14.31 -4.03
N SER A 45 6.06 15.14 -3.57
CA SER A 45 4.75 14.70 -3.08
C SER A 45 3.64 15.62 -3.55
N ARG A 46 2.43 15.07 -3.68
CA ARG A 46 1.21 15.82 -3.97
C ARG A 46 0.01 15.13 -3.36
N TRP A 47 -1.04 15.91 -3.10
CA TRP A 47 -2.33 15.37 -2.71
C TRP A 47 -3.05 14.80 -3.93
N VAL A 48 -3.67 13.63 -3.75
CA VAL A 48 -4.54 13.00 -4.75
C VAL A 48 -5.85 12.58 -4.08
N PRO A 49 -7.00 12.63 -4.78
CA PRO A 49 -8.25 12.10 -4.24
C PRO A 49 -8.12 10.62 -3.91
N TYR A 50 -8.70 10.18 -2.79
CA TYR A 50 -8.69 8.78 -2.37
C TYR A 50 -9.21 7.84 -3.47
N ALA A 51 -10.27 8.24 -4.18
CA ALA A 51 -10.84 7.51 -5.31
C ALA A 51 -9.83 7.25 -6.45
N THR A 52 -8.85 8.14 -6.65
CA THR A 52 -7.79 7.94 -7.66
C THR A 52 -6.88 6.77 -7.28
N ALA A 53 -6.52 6.66 -6.00
CA ALA A 53 -5.71 5.55 -5.51
C ALA A 53 -6.52 4.23 -5.56
N VAL A 54 -7.79 4.25 -5.16
CA VAL A 54 -8.68 3.08 -5.26
C VAL A 54 -8.82 2.60 -6.70
N ARG A 55 -9.03 3.51 -7.66
CA ARG A 55 -9.14 3.15 -9.09
C ARG A 55 -7.89 2.41 -9.57
N ARG A 56 -6.69 2.86 -9.21
CA ARG A 56 -5.41 2.22 -9.57
C ARG A 56 -5.22 0.88 -8.88
N ILE A 57 -5.59 0.75 -7.61
CA ILE A 57 -5.55 -0.52 -6.89
C ILE A 57 -6.42 -1.55 -7.59
N ASN A 58 -7.64 -1.16 -7.96
CA ASN A 58 -8.59 -2.05 -8.62
C ASN A 58 -8.12 -2.52 -10.01
N GLU A 59 -7.12 -1.88 -10.64
CA GLU A 59 -6.50 -2.37 -11.88
C GLU A 59 -5.67 -3.65 -11.65
N HIS A 60 -5.26 -3.92 -10.41
CA HIS A 60 -4.31 -4.99 -10.07
C HIS A 60 -4.77 -5.91 -8.94
N ALA A 61 -5.64 -5.43 -8.04
CA ALA A 61 -6.06 -6.15 -6.86
C ALA A 61 -7.57 -6.00 -6.66
N VAL A 62 -8.23 -7.14 -6.48
CA VAL A 62 -9.60 -7.25 -5.99
C VAL A 62 -9.55 -8.12 -4.75
N LEU A 63 -10.16 -7.67 -3.66
CA LEU A 63 -10.30 -8.51 -2.48
C LEU A 63 -11.39 -9.54 -2.73
N GLN A 64 -11.01 -10.65 -3.33
CA GLN A 64 -11.89 -11.78 -3.56
C GLN A 64 -11.34 -13.00 -2.82
N PRO A 65 -12.07 -13.52 -1.83
CA PRO A 65 -11.66 -14.75 -1.17
C PRO A 65 -11.73 -15.93 -2.16
N PRO A 66 -10.85 -16.94 -2.04
CA PRO A 66 -11.00 -18.19 -2.77
C PRO A 66 -12.39 -18.79 -2.54
N ALA A 67 -12.99 -19.38 -3.57
CA ALA A 67 -14.37 -19.89 -3.51
C ALA A 67 -14.58 -20.96 -2.42
N ASN A 68 -13.52 -21.68 -2.05
CA ASN A 68 -13.49 -22.73 -1.04
C ASN A 68 -13.02 -22.24 0.34
N LEU A 69 -12.73 -20.95 0.51
CA LEU A 69 -12.39 -20.39 1.81
C LEU A 69 -13.67 -20.24 2.64
N PRO A 70 -13.77 -20.82 3.86
CA PRO A 70 -14.95 -20.68 4.71
C PRO A 70 -14.98 -19.28 5.34
N VAL A 71 -15.23 -18.26 4.52
CA VAL A 71 -15.18 -16.83 4.90
C VAL A 71 -16.13 -16.45 6.04
N ARG A 72 -17.15 -17.27 6.29
CA ARG A 72 -18.10 -17.07 7.40
C ARG A 72 -17.59 -17.61 8.74
N GLU A 73 -16.56 -18.47 8.71
CA GLU A 73 -16.04 -19.16 9.89
C GLU A 73 -14.69 -18.59 10.34
N ILE A 74 -13.92 -18.00 9.42
CA ILE A 74 -12.63 -17.38 9.72
C ILE A 74 -12.85 -16.06 10.47
N GLN A 75 -12.26 -15.96 11.67
CA GLN A 75 -12.30 -14.76 12.48
C GLN A 75 -11.00 -13.97 12.33
N LEU A 76 -11.12 -12.64 12.33
CA LEU A 76 -10.00 -11.71 12.36
C LEU A 76 -10.04 -10.92 13.67
N THR A 77 -8.87 -10.60 14.23
CA THR A 77 -8.80 -9.72 15.40
C THR A 77 -9.05 -8.29 14.97
N GLU A 78 -10.13 -7.71 15.48
CA GLU A 78 -10.42 -6.29 15.38
C GLU A 78 -10.03 -5.60 16.70
N TYR A 79 -9.32 -4.48 16.61
CA TYR A 79 -8.91 -3.70 17.78
C TYR A 79 -9.73 -2.40 17.83
N TRP A 80 -10.23 -2.02 19.00
CA TRP A 80 -10.91 -0.75 19.23
C TRP A 80 -10.45 -0.08 20.54
N VAL A 81 -10.61 1.24 20.63
CA VAL A 81 -10.40 2.01 21.87
C VAL A 81 -11.69 1.96 22.69
N LYS A 82 -11.59 1.51 23.95
CA LYS A 82 -12.72 1.53 24.90
C LYS A 82 -12.75 2.89 25.59
N THR A 83 -13.77 3.69 25.33
CA THR A 83 -14.08 4.90 26.10
C THR A 83 -14.84 4.54 27.37
#